data_AF-A0A8H4UGG5-F1
#
_entry.id   AF-A0A8H4UGG5-F1
#
_cell.length_a   1.000
_cell.length_b   1.000
_cell.length_c   1.000
_cell.angle_alpha   90.00
_cell.angle_beta   90.00
_cell.angle_gamma   90.00
#
_symmetry.space_group_name_H-M   'P 1'
#
loop_
_entity.id
_entity.type
_entity.pdbx_description
1 polymer ?
#
loop_
_entity_poly.entity_id
_entity_poly.type
_entity_poly.pdbx_seq_one_letter_code
_entity_poly.pdbx_strand_id
1 'polypeptide(L)'
;MSPLFSSLKVGRMTLQQRIAMAPMTRLRADTKHIPLPFVKEYYQQRAAIPGTLLVTEATVISPRHGGYPNVPGIYTDEQITAWKEVTKAVHEKGSYIYLQLWALGRAANPSLLQQHGMNLVSSSDIPMKSTFSDEMQHPKPLTEKGIKYAIMDSTLAPQNAMKAGYDGVDIHGANG
;
A
#
# COMPACT_ATOMS: atom_id res chain seq x y z
N MET A 1 1.46 -34.91 6.89
CA MET A 1 0.86 -33.57 7.06
C MET A 1 1.27 -32.70 5.88
N SER A 2 0.38 -31.85 5.37
CA SER A 2 0.68 -30.99 4.20
C SER A 2 1.74 -29.94 4.55
N PRO A 3 2.73 -29.65 3.67
CA PRO A 3 3.66 -28.54 3.85
C PRO A 3 2.98 -27.19 4.06
N LEU A 4 1.75 -27.01 3.56
CA LEU A 4 0.97 -25.78 3.69
C LEU A 4 0.73 -25.36 5.14
N PHE A 5 0.58 -26.33 6.05
CA PHE A 5 0.30 -26.09 7.48
C PHE A 5 1.55 -26.25 8.36
N SER A 6 2.74 -26.27 7.75
CA SER A 6 4.00 -26.29 8.49
C SER A 6 4.54 -24.88 8.69
N SER A 7 5.28 -24.68 9.77
CA SER A 7 5.93 -23.40 10.07
C SER A 7 6.93 -23.01 8.97
N LEU A 8 7.07 -21.70 8.76
CA LEU A 8 8.02 -21.11 7.82
C LEU A 8 8.62 -19.84 8.42
N LYS A 9 9.94 -19.71 8.38
CA LYS A 9 10.62 -18.46 8.72
C LYS A 9 10.60 -17.52 7.51
N VAL A 10 10.08 -16.31 7.70
CA VAL A 10 10.05 -15.25 6.69
C VAL A 10 10.67 -14.00 7.30
N GLY A 11 11.88 -13.64 6.84
CA GLY A 11 12.64 -12.55 7.45
C GLY A 11 12.89 -12.81 8.95
N ARG A 12 12.32 -11.95 9.80
CA ARG A 12 12.41 -12.04 11.27
C ARG A 12 11.21 -12.76 11.91
N MET A 13 10.19 -13.09 11.13
CA MET A 13 8.95 -13.70 11.60
C MET A 13 9.02 -15.23 11.47
N THR A 14 8.38 -15.92 12.41
CA THR A 14 8.11 -17.35 12.29
C THR A 14 6.61 -17.54 12.11
N LEU A 15 6.19 -17.82 10.88
CA LEU A 15 4.81 -18.10 10.54
C LEU A 15 4.47 -19.52 11.01
N GLN A 16 3.22 -19.73 11.46
CA GLN A 16 2.76 -21.06 11.91
C GLN A 16 2.18 -21.89 10.75
N GLN A 17 1.95 -21.25 9.61
CA GLN A 17 1.36 -21.83 8.40
C GLN A 17 1.77 -20.99 7.18
N ARG A 18 1.63 -21.52 5.96
CA ARG A 18 2.16 -20.91 4.70
C ARG A 18 1.10 -20.25 3.82
N ILE A 19 -0.05 -19.93 4.39
CA ILE A 19 -1.16 -19.18 3.80
C ILE A 19 -1.02 -17.73 4.25
N ALA A 20 -0.91 -16.84 3.28
CA ALA A 20 -0.91 -15.41 3.51
C ALA A 20 -2.15 -14.77 2.87
N MET A 21 -2.64 -13.69 3.47
CA MET A 21 -3.62 -12.84 2.81
C MET A 21 -2.91 -11.96 1.78
N ALA A 22 -3.30 -12.11 0.52
CA ALA A 22 -2.81 -11.27 -0.56
C ALA A 22 -3.27 -9.80 -0.41
N PRO A 23 -2.52 -8.83 -0.96
CA PRO A 23 -2.94 -7.44 -1.01
C PRO A 23 -4.23 -7.29 -1.83
N MET A 24 -5.24 -6.62 -1.27
CA MET A 24 -6.54 -6.44 -1.91
C MET A 24 -7.05 -5.02 -1.70
N THR A 25 -6.90 -4.15 -2.71
CA THR A 25 -7.43 -2.78 -2.66
C THR A 25 -8.93 -2.76 -2.40
N ARG A 26 -9.35 -2.11 -1.31
CA ARG A 26 -10.77 -2.06 -0.92
C ARG A 26 -11.37 -0.67 -1.02
N LEU A 27 -10.63 0.43 -1.11
CA LEU A 27 -11.23 1.77 -1.20
C LEU A 27 -11.99 2.18 0.08
N ARG A 28 -11.50 1.75 1.25
CA ARG A 28 -12.11 2.00 2.57
C ARG A 28 -11.26 2.95 3.43
N ALA A 29 -10.55 3.87 2.78
CA ALA A 29 -9.99 5.06 3.41
C ALA A 29 -10.88 6.29 3.13
N ASP A 30 -10.77 7.32 3.97
CA ASP A 30 -11.47 8.58 3.75
C ASP A 30 -10.88 9.39 2.58
N THR A 31 -11.39 10.60 2.37
CA THR A 31 -10.90 11.51 1.31
C THR A 31 -9.49 12.05 1.56
N LYS A 32 -8.93 11.85 2.76
CA LYS A 32 -7.54 12.16 3.13
C LYS A 32 -6.64 10.92 3.10
N HIS A 33 -7.13 9.82 2.54
CA HIS A 33 -6.42 8.54 2.48
C HIS A 33 -6.10 7.95 3.86
N ILE A 34 -6.87 8.30 4.90
CA ILE A 34 -6.76 7.73 6.24
C ILE A 34 -7.64 6.46 6.30
N PRO A 35 -7.11 5.29 6.68
CA PRO A 35 -7.93 4.10 6.89
C PRO A 35 -9.12 4.37 7.82
N LEU A 36 -10.34 3.98 7.40
CA LEU A 36 -11.53 4.18 8.23
C LEU A 36 -11.48 3.29 9.49
N PRO A 37 -12.17 3.67 10.59
CA PRO A 37 -12.06 2.96 11.87
C PRO A 37 -12.30 1.44 11.80
N PHE A 38 -13.20 0.99 10.94
CA PHE A 38 -13.53 -0.43 10.76
C PHE A 38 -12.48 -1.23 9.96
N VAL A 39 -11.50 -0.57 9.32
CA VAL A 39 -10.38 -1.26 8.63
C VAL A 39 -9.57 -2.08 9.62
N LYS A 40 -9.43 -1.61 10.86
CA LYS A 40 -8.82 -2.38 11.96
C LYS A 40 -9.51 -3.72 12.16
N GLU A 41 -10.84 -3.71 12.30
CA GLU A 41 -11.63 -4.93 12.50
C GLU A 41 -11.47 -5.89 11.32
N TYR A 42 -11.46 -5.36 10.09
CA TYR A 42 -11.28 -6.16 8.88
C TYR A 42 -9.99 -6.99 8.87
N TYR A 43 -8.84 -6.38 9.22
CA TYR A 43 -7.56 -7.09 9.31
C TYR A 43 -7.47 -7.96 10.58
N GLN A 44 -8.02 -7.50 11.71
CA GLN A 44 -8.05 -8.28 12.95
C GLN A 44 -8.81 -9.60 12.78
N GLN A 45 -9.94 -9.59 12.08
CA GLN A 45 -10.70 -10.81 11.77
C GLN A 45 -9.90 -11.79 10.88
N ARG A 46 -9.00 -11.29 10.02
CA ARG A 46 -8.15 -12.10 9.13
C ARG A 46 -6.89 -12.61 9.81
N ALA A 47 -6.52 -12.01 10.93
CA ALA A 47 -5.54 -12.51 11.87
C ALA A 47 -6.11 -13.62 12.80
N ALA A 48 -7.19 -14.32 12.40
CA ALA A 48 -7.90 -15.27 13.25
C ALA A 48 -7.03 -16.43 13.79
N ILE A 49 -6.01 -16.83 13.03
CA ILE A 49 -5.08 -17.90 13.41
C ILE A 49 -3.71 -17.28 13.71
N PRO A 50 -3.15 -17.45 14.93
CA PRO A 50 -1.83 -16.94 15.27
C PRO A 50 -0.74 -17.37 14.29
N GLY A 51 0.19 -16.47 14.02
CA GLY A 51 1.29 -16.68 13.08
C GLY A 51 0.89 -16.63 11.61
N THR A 52 -0.25 -16.02 11.28
CA THR A 52 -0.66 -15.74 9.90
C THR A 52 0.04 -14.48 9.39
N LEU A 53 0.48 -14.50 8.12
CA LEU A 53 0.95 -13.29 7.44
C LEU A 53 -0.20 -12.63 6.69
N LEU A 54 -0.39 -11.34 6.92
CA LEU A 54 -1.29 -10.49 6.13
C LEU A 54 -0.45 -9.51 5.31
N VAL A 55 -0.89 -9.20 4.09
CA VAL A 55 -0.38 -8.07 3.32
C VAL A 55 -1.52 -7.09 3.12
N THR A 56 -1.30 -5.81 3.43
CA THR A 56 -2.35 -4.81 3.31
C THR A 56 -2.75 -4.60 1.86
N GLU A 57 -3.88 -3.94 1.66
CA GLU A 57 -4.14 -3.24 0.41
C GLU A 57 -2.99 -2.30 0.01
N ALA A 58 -2.90 -2.06 -1.30
CA ALA A 58 -1.90 -1.18 -1.90
C ALA A 58 -2.04 0.23 -1.32
N THR A 59 -0.97 0.72 -0.70
CA THR A 59 -0.96 1.96 0.09
C THR A 59 -0.04 2.98 -0.57
N VAL A 60 -0.59 4.17 -0.86
CA VAL A 60 0.09 5.22 -1.61
C VAL A 60 1.23 5.82 -0.79
N ILE A 61 2.42 5.89 -1.38
CA ILE A 61 3.64 6.35 -0.69
C ILE A 61 3.78 7.86 -0.55
N SER A 62 3.10 8.64 -1.40
CA SER A 62 3.05 10.11 -1.32
C SER A 62 1.93 10.65 -2.21
N PRO A 63 1.53 11.93 -2.06
CA PRO A 63 0.54 12.56 -2.94
C PRO A 63 0.93 12.50 -4.44
N ARG A 64 2.23 12.50 -4.76
CA ARG A 64 2.75 12.39 -6.14
C ARG A 64 2.42 11.04 -6.79
N HIS A 65 2.30 10.02 -5.95
CA HIS A 65 2.13 8.63 -6.36
C HIS A 65 0.69 8.13 -6.20
N GLY A 66 -0.24 9.02 -5.85
CA GLY A 66 -1.67 8.77 -5.69
C GLY A 66 -2.46 8.89 -7.00
N GLY A 67 -3.67 9.43 -6.90
CA GLY A 67 -4.60 9.51 -8.03
C GLY A 67 -5.59 8.34 -8.11
N TYR A 68 -5.92 7.72 -6.98
CA TYR A 68 -6.97 6.72 -6.87
C TYR A 68 -7.85 7.07 -5.67
N PRO A 69 -9.18 7.12 -5.81
CA PRO A 69 -10.04 7.57 -4.71
C PRO A 69 -10.07 6.56 -3.57
N ASN A 70 -10.09 7.03 -2.32
CA ASN A 70 -10.34 6.24 -1.11
C ASN A 70 -9.38 5.05 -0.85
N VAL A 71 -8.24 4.99 -1.53
CA VAL A 71 -7.13 4.10 -1.17
C VAL A 71 -6.38 4.67 0.04
N PRO A 72 -5.72 3.87 0.87
CA PRO A 72 -4.97 4.43 1.99
C PRO A 72 -3.61 5.02 1.56
N GLY A 73 -3.08 5.91 2.40
CA GLY A 73 -1.73 6.49 2.30
C GLY A 73 -0.87 6.16 3.50
N ILE A 74 0.43 6.46 3.43
CA ILE A 74 1.40 6.31 4.53
C ILE A 74 2.44 7.46 4.56
N TYR A 75 1.97 8.69 4.39
CA TYR A 75 2.83 9.89 4.27
C TYR A 75 2.47 11.03 5.22
N THR A 76 1.36 10.94 5.98
CA THR A 76 1.04 11.88 7.06
C THR A 76 1.01 11.19 8.43
N ASP A 77 1.16 11.97 9.50
CA ASP A 77 1.13 11.45 10.87
C ASP A 77 -0.24 10.86 11.24
N GLU A 78 -1.33 11.41 10.71
CA GLU A 78 -2.68 10.86 10.91
C GLU A 78 -2.84 9.50 10.24
N GLN A 79 -2.30 9.33 9.03
CA GLN A 79 -2.30 8.05 8.32
C GLN A 79 -1.47 7.01 9.08
N ILE A 80 -0.28 7.39 9.56
CA ILE A 80 0.59 6.52 10.38
C ILE A 80 -0.13 6.11 11.67
N THR A 81 -0.78 7.06 12.33
CA THR A 81 -1.52 6.80 13.57
C THR A 81 -2.68 5.84 13.34
N ALA A 82 -3.47 6.03 12.28
CA ALA A 82 -4.56 5.12 11.94
C ALA A 82 -4.05 3.71 11.61
N TRP A 83 -2.95 3.59 10.85
CA TRP A 83 -2.34 2.29 10.56
C TRP A 83 -1.76 1.61 11.80
N LYS A 84 -1.25 2.37 12.78
CA LYS A 84 -0.77 1.82 14.04
C LYS A 84 -1.85 1.08 14.84
N GLU A 85 -3.10 1.54 14.75
CA GLU A 85 -4.23 0.82 15.35
C GLU A 85 -4.53 -0.51 14.64
N VAL A 86 -4.30 -0.57 13.31
CA VAL A 86 -4.47 -1.80 12.52
C VAL A 86 -3.38 -2.81 12.85
N THR A 87 -2.10 -2.41 12.82
CA THR A 87 -0.97 -3.30 13.13
C THR A 87 -1.07 -3.83 14.55
N LYS A 88 -1.39 -2.97 15.52
CA LYS A 88 -1.63 -3.37 16.92
C LYS A 88 -2.70 -4.47 17.01
N ALA A 89 -3.85 -4.30 16.35
CA ALA A 89 -4.92 -5.29 16.41
C ALA A 89 -4.56 -6.64 15.77
N VAL A 90 -3.69 -6.64 14.75
CA VAL A 90 -3.16 -7.87 14.13
C VAL A 90 -2.13 -8.54 15.05
N HIS A 91 -1.23 -7.75 15.65
CA HIS A 91 -0.22 -8.23 16.58
C HIS A 91 -0.81 -8.78 17.88
N GLU A 92 -1.90 -8.19 18.39
CA GLU A 92 -2.67 -8.74 19.53
C GLU A 92 -3.27 -10.12 19.25
N LYS A 93 -3.47 -10.48 17.98
CA LYS A 93 -3.87 -11.83 17.55
C LYS A 93 -2.68 -12.77 17.32
N GLY A 94 -1.45 -12.32 17.62
CA GLY A 94 -0.23 -13.09 17.40
C GLY A 94 0.09 -13.33 15.93
N SER A 95 -0.45 -12.51 15.03
CA SER A 95 -0.19 -12.57 13.58
C SER A 95 0.71 -11.43 13.13
N TYR A 96 1.12 -11.46 11.87
CA TYR A 96 2.04 -10.49 11.27
C TYR A 96 1.39 -9.78 10.09
N ILE A 97 1.86 -8.56 9.80
CA ILE A 97 1.34 -7.77 8.69
C ILE A 97 2.43 -6.96 7.99
N TYR A 98 2.42 -7.01 6.66
CA TYR A 98 3.25 -6.18 5.78
C TYR A 98 2.39 -5.09 5.15
N LEU A 99 2.97 -3.89 5.01
CA LEU A 99 2.35 -2.81 4.24
C LEU A 99 2.80 -2.89 2.77
N GLN A 100 1.86 -3.02 1.84
CA GLN A 100 2.20 -2.94 0.42
C GLN A 100 2.32 -1.48 -0.03
N LEU A 101 3.51 -1.09 -0.49
CA LEU A 101 3.84 0.25 -0.97
C LEU A 101 3.50 0.41 -2.44
N TRP A 102 2.79 1.47 -2.78
CA TRP A 102 2.24 1.65 -4.11
C TRP A 102 2.52 3.03 -4.70
N ALA A 103 2.91 3.02 -5.97
CA ALA A 103 2.99 4.17 -6.84
C ALA A 103 2.27 3.88 -8.15
N LEU A 104 1.21 4.65 -8.45
CA LEU A 104 0.31 4.39 -9.57
C LEU A 104 0.94 4.67 -10.95
N GLY A 105 1.83 5.65 -11.04
CA GLY A 105 2.38 6.08 -12.33
C GLY A 105 1.28 6.47 -13.31
N ARG A 106 1.31 5.90 -14.52
CA ARG A 106 0.31 6.18 -15.58
C ARG A 106 -1.07 5.57 -15.32
N ALA A 107 -1.23 4.76 -14.28
CA ALA A 107 -2.53 4.23 -13.85
C ALA A 107 -3.36 5.22 -13.05
N ALA A 108 -2.74 6.31 -12.59
CA ALA A 108 -3.39 7.32 -11.78
C ALA A 108 -4.47 8.08 -12.58
N ASN A 109 -5.52 8.49 -11.89
CA ASN A 109 -6.51 9.43 -12.40
C ASN A 109 -5.91 10.86 -12.42
N PRO A 110 -5.75 11.49 -13.59
CA PRO A 110 -5.13 12.82 -13.70
C PRO A 110 -5.90 13.91 -12.97
N SER A 111 -7.23 13.85 -12.98
CA SER A 111 -8.08 14.84 -12.30
C SER A 111 -7.87 14.80 -10.79
N LEU A 112 -7.67 13.61 -10.21
CA LEU A 112 -7.33 13.49 -8.79
C LEU A 112 -5.90 13.96 -8.49
N LEU A 113 -4.94 13.68 -9.38
CA LEU A 113 -3.57 14.21 -9.23
C LEU A 113 -3.55 15.75 -9.26
N GLN A 114 -4.32 16.36 -10.17
CA GLN A 114 -4.39 17.83 -10.30
C GLN A 114 -4.95 18.51 -9.05
N GLN A 115 -5.87 17.88 -8.31
CA GLN A 115 -6.35 18.40 -7.02
C GLN A 115 -5.23 18.56 -5.99
N HIS A 116 -4.14 17.79 -6.14
CA HIS A 116 -2.93 17.87 -5.31
C HIS A 116 -1.77 18.60 -6.00
N GLY A 117 -2.02 19.27 -7.14
CA GLY A 117 -0.98 19.96 -7.93
C GLY A 117 0.03 19.02 -8.58
N MET A 118 -0.32 17.75 -8.76
CA MET A 118 0.56 16.72 -9.32
C MET A 118 0.23 16.47 -10.80
N ASN A 119 1.23 16.03 -11.57
CA ASN A 119 1.07 15.63 -12.96
C ASN A 119 0.98 14.11 -13.07
N LEU A 120 0.25 13.61 -14.07
CA LEU A 120 0.35 12.21 -14.49
C LEU A 120 1.76 11.95 -15.03
N VAL A 121 2.44 10.94 -14.51
CA VAL A 121 3.84 10.62 -14.86
C VAL A 121 4.04 9.13 -15.14
N SER A 122 5.04 8.81 -15.95
CA SER A 122 5.45 7.43 -16.23
C SER A 122 6.91 7.35 -16.69
N SER A 123 7.35 6.17 -17.09
CA SER A 123 8.67 5.97 -17.72
C SER A 123 8.77 6.62 -19.10
N SER A 124 7.68 6.62 -19.87
CA SER A 124 7.57 7.20 -21.21
C SER A 124 6.18 7.81 -21.44
N ASP A 125 6.02 8.57 -22.53
CA ASP A 125 4.75 9.16 -22.95
C ASP A 125 3.87 8.12 -23.66
N ILE A 126 3.48 7.08 -22.90
CA ILE A 126 2.64 5.98 -23.39
C ILE A 126 1.43 5.86 -22.47
N PRO A 127 0.23 6.25 -22.93
CA PRO A 127 -0.98 6.22 -22.12
C PRO A 127 -1.38 4.79 -21.76
N MET A 128 -2.12 4.66 -20.66
CA MET A 128 -2.80 3.43 -20.30
C MET A 128 -4.30 3.70 -20.23
N LYS A 129 -5.11 2.72 -20.65
CA LYS A 129 -6.56 2.83 -20.51
C LYS A 129 -6.90 2.94 -19.02
N SER A 130 -7.55 4.03 -18.65
CA SER A 130 -8.02 4.25 -17.28
C SER A 130 -9.12 3.25 -16.93
N THR A 131 -9.12 2.77 -15.69
CA THR A 131 -10.23 1.97 -15.15
C THR A 131 -11.49 2.81 -14.89
N PHE A 132 -11.37 4.14 -14.93
CA PHE A 132 -12.43 5.09 -14.57
C PHE A 132 -12.91 5.95 -15.74
N SER A 133 -12.23 5.90 -16.88
CA SER A 133 -12.56 6.70 -18.06
C SER A 133 -12.11 6.00 -19.33
N ASP A 134 -12.85 6.19 -20.41
CA ASP A 134 -12.42 5.74 -21.74
C ASP A 134 -11.37 6.68 -22.38
N GLU A 135 -11.08 7.82 -21.75
CA GLU A 135 -10.04 8.72 -22.20
C GLU A 135 -8.63 8.17 -21.96
N MET A 136 -7.81 8.22 -23.01
CA MET A 136 -6.39 7.90 -22.97
C MET A 136 -5.60 9.16 -22.62
N GLN A 137 -5.17 9.24 -21.36
CA GLN A 137 -4.45 10.40 -20.83
C GLN A 137 -2.94 10.16 -20.90
N HIS A 138 -2.23 11.06 -21.56
CA HIS A 138 -0.79 10.95 -21.80
C HIS A 138 0.03 11.33 -20.56
N PRO A 139 0.86 10.42 -20.01
CA PRO A 139 1.72 10.72 -18.88
C PRO A 139 2.96 11.51 -19.33
N LYS A 140 3.47 12.38 -18.46
CA LYS A 140 4.78 12.99 -18.67
C LYS A 140 5.89 11.97 -18.34
N PRO A 141 6.86 11.74 -19.24
CA PRO A 141 8.05 10.95 -18.89
C PRO A 141 8.76 11.57 -17.69
N LEU A 142 9.14 10.74 -16.71
CA LEU A 142 9.94 11.20 -15.59
C LEU A 142 11.32 11.65 -16.07
N THR A 143 11.74 12.83 -15.64
CA THR A 143 13.13 13.27 -15.76
C THR A 143 14.00 12.52 -14.75
N GLU A 144 15.32 12.55 -14.92
CA GLU A 144 16.26 11.97 -13.94
C GLU A 144 16.00 12.52 -12.52
N LYS A 145 15.72 13.82 -12.41
CA LYS A 145 15.35 14.47 -11.14
C LYS A 145 14.02 13.92 -10.60
N GLY A 146 13.04 13.70 -11.48
CA GLY A 146 11.76 13.07 -11.13
C GLY A 146 11.94 11.65 -10.58
N ILE A 147 12.82 10.85 -11.19
CA ILE A 147 13.17 9.51 -10.70
C ILE A 147 13.80 9.58 -9.31
N LYS A 148 14.74 10.51 -9.08
CA LYS A 148 15.36 10.70 -7.75
C LYS A 148 14.32 11.05 -6.67
N TYR A 149 13.32 11.87 -7.00
CA TYR A 149 12.22 12.14 -6.08
C TYR A 149 11.34 10.92 -5.82
N ALA A 150 11.04 10.11 -6.83
CA ALA A 150 10.27 8.87 -6.66
C ALA A 150 11.02 7.85 -5.78
N ILE A 151 12.35 7.76 -5.92
CA ILE A 151 13.20 6.95 -5.04
C ILE A 151 13.13 7.47 -3.61
N MET A 152 13.24 8.78 -3.41
CA MET A 152 13.15 9.39 -2.08
C MET A 152 11.81 9.07 -1.40
N ASP A 153 10.68 9.24 -2.08
CA ASP A 153 9.36 8.88 -1.55
C ASP A 153 9.28 7.38 -1.20
N SER A 154 9.84 6.52 -2.06
CA SER A 154 9.93 5.08 -1.84
C SER A 154 10.83 4.68 -0.66
N THR A 155 11.68 5.59 -0.17
CA THR A 155 12.52 5.37 1.03
C THR A 155 11.87 5.90 2.31
N LEU A 156 11.04 6.93 2.21
CA LEU A 156 10.32 7.50 3.36
C LEU A 156 9.13 6.63 3.79
N ALA A 157 8.38 6.10 2.82
CA ALA A 157 7.20 5.28 3.13
C ALA A 157 7.51 4.00 3.94
N PRO A 158 8.60 3.24 3.70
CA PRO A 158 9.02 2.16 4.59
C PRO A 158 9.29 2.62 6.02
N GLN A 159 9.92 3.79 6.21
CA GLN A 159 10.18 4.31 7.56
C GLN A 159 8.87 4.63 8.29
N ASN A 160 7.90 5.20 7.58
CA ASN A 160 6.57 5.46 8.12
C ASN A 160 5.79 4.17 8.41
N ALA A 161 5.93 3.14 7.58
CA ALA A 161 5.39 1.80 7.86
C ALA A 161 6.01 1.22 9.15
N MET A 162 7.32 1.35 9.36
CA MET A 162 7.95 0.89 10.61
C MET A 162 7.45 1.71 11.82
N LYS A 163 7.25 3.03 11.69
CA LYS A 163 6.63 3.85 12.75
C LYS A 163 5.20 3.41 13.07
N ALA A 164 4.45 2.96 12.07
CA ALA A 164 3.13 2.37 12.22
C ALA A 164 3.16 0.93 12.76
N GLY A 165 4.34 0.33 12.97
CA GLY A 165 4.48 -0.99 13.57
C GLY A 165 4.30 -2.16 12.61
N TYR A 166 4.50 -1.98 11.30
CA TYR A 166 4.50 -3.11 10.36
C TYR A 166 5.72 -4.00 10.54
N ASP A 167 5.56 -5.30 10.28
CA ASP A 167 6.65 -6.28 10.34
C ASP A 167 7.60 -6.20 9.13
N GLY A 168 7.13 -5.56 8.07
CA GLY A 168 7.87 -5.34 6.84
C GLY A 168 7.04 -4.56 5.82
N VAL A 169 7.64 -4.34 4.65
CA VAL A 169 6.96 -3.75 3.50
C VAL A 169 7.05 -4.68 2.30
N ASP A 170 6.01 -4.66 1.48
CA ASP A 170 5.98 -5.26 0.16
C ASP A 170 6.05 -4.15 -0.90
N ILE A 171 7.00 -4.24 -1.84
CA ILE A 171 7.14 -3.23 -2.91
C ILE A 171 6.27 -3.67 -4.09
N HIS A 172 5.23 -2.89 -4.41
CA HIS A 172 4.34 -3.24 -5.51
C HIS A 172 5.01 -3.03 -6.89
N GLY A 173 5.70 -4.07 -7.38
CA GLY A 173 6.34 -4.10 -8.71
C GLY A 173 5.57 -4.84 -9.80
N ALA A 174 4.25 -5.03 -9.63
CA ALA A 174 3.39 -5.80 -10.52
C ALA A 174 2.21 -4.97 -11.09
N ASN A 175 1.32 -5.61 -11.86
CA ASN A 175 0.01 -5.12 -12.32
C ASN A 175 -0.04 -3.86 -13.21
N GLY A 176 1.10 -3.42 -13.76
CA GLY A 176 1.21 -2.33 -14.74
C GLY A 176 1.79 -1.05 -14.17
#